data_AF-A0A7C7JZV2-F1
#
_entry.id   AF-A0A7C7JZV2-F1
#
_cell.length_a   1.000
_cell.length_b   1.000
_cell.length_c   1.000
_cell.angle_alpha   90.00
_cell.angle_beta   90.00
_cell.angle_gamma   90.00
#
_symmetry.space_group_name_H-M   'P 1'
#
loop_
_entity.id
_entity.type
_entity.pdbx_description
1 polymer ?
#
loop_
_entity_poly.entity_id
_entity_poly.type
_entity_poly.pdbx_seq_one_letter_code
_entity_poly.pdbx_strand_id
1 'polypeptide(L)'
;MGGEGSMMAANNSLKNNRSMLSKRNGRSLGLVTNSNFKTEYNLPKATPEDIKRLRNKLQQEQRLSRIKSVILFLVIFILLIALLIFLNN
;
A
#
# COMPACT_ATOMS: atom_id res chain seq x y z
N MET A 1 -8.42 14.96 9.91
CA MET A 1 -9.22 13.91 9.25
C MET A 1 -9.14 14.05 7.73
N GLY A 2 -7.98 13.79 7.12
CA GLY A 2 -7.79 13.95 5.66
C GLY A 2 -7.24 12.71 4.94
N GLY A 3 -6.76 11.71 5.71
CA GLY A 3 -6.23 10.45 5.15
C GLY A 3 -7.20 9.28 5.25
N GLU A 4 -8.36 9.45 5.87
CA GLU A 4 -9.31 8.35 6.14
C GLU A 4 -9.90 7.78 4.84
N GLY A 5 -10.21 8.64 3.87
CA GLY A 5 -10.71 8.23 2.56
C GLY A 5 -9.67 7.47 1.71
N SER A 6 -8.41 7.93 1.71
CA SER A 6 -7.34 7.26 0.97
C SER A 6 -6.92 5.93 1.60
N MET A 7 -6.90 5.85 2.93
CA MET A 7 -6.69 4.59 3.66
C MET A 7 -7.84 3.61 3.43
N MET A 8 -9.09 4.08 3.38
CA MET A 8 -10.27 3.26 3.10
C MET A 8 -10.23 2.72 1.66
N ALA A 9 -9.89 3.56 0.68
CA ALA A 9 -9.71 3.15 -0.71
C ALA A 9 -8.60 2.09 -0.85
N ALA A 10 -7.45 2.29 -0.19
CA ALA A 10 -6.36 1.31 -0.19
C ALA A 10 -6.80 -0.03 0.44
N ASN A 11 -7.54 0.00 1.55
CA ASN A 11 -8.06 -1.21 2.18
C ASN A 11 -9.04 -1.97 1.26
N ASN A 12 -9.93 -1.24 0.58
CA ASN A 12 -10.86 -1.82 -0.39
C ASN A 12 -10.12 -2.44 -1.57
N SER A 13 -9.10 -1.77 -2.12
CA SER A 13 -8.24 -2.32 -3.18
C SER A 13 -7.53 -3.60 -2.74
N LEU A 14 -6.98 -3.65 -1.52
CA LEU A 14 -6.32 -4.85 -0.99
C LEU A 14 -7.30 -6.02 -0.83
N LYS A 15 -8.50 -5.76 -0.29
CA LYS A 15 -9.56 -6.78 -0.15
C LYS A 15 -10.01 -7.30 -1.51
N ASN A 16 -10.24 -6.39 -2.46
CA ASN A 16 -10.65 -6.74 -3.82
C ASN A 16 -9.57 -7.58 -4.52
N ASN A 17 -8.29 -7.20 -4.43
CA ASN A 17 -7.18 -7.95 -4.99
C ASN A 17 -7.09 -9.37 -4.40
N ARG A 18 -7.27 -9.51 -3.08
CA ARG A 18 -7.29 -10.83 -2.42
C ARG A 18 -8.46 -11.70 -2.92
N SER A 19 -9.63 -11.12 -3.16
CA SER A 19 -10.81 -11.84 -3.69
C SER A 19 -10.60 -12.37 -5.11
N MET A 20 -9.68 -11.80 -5.89
CA MET A 20 -9.33 -12.31 -7.22
C MET A 20 -8.60 -13.66 -7.16
N LEU A 21 -7.88 -13.95 -6.06
CA LEU A 21 -7.22 -15.25 -5.88
C LEU A 21 -8.23 -16.40 -5.78
N SER A 22 -9.39 -16.18 -5.16
CA SER A 22 -10.46 -17.19 -5.11
C SER A 22 -11.20 -17.33 -6.44
N LYS A 23 -11.30 -16.24 -7.23
CA LYS A 23 -11.89 -16.29 -8.57
C LYS A 23 -11.03 -17.06 -9.58
N ARG A 24 -9.71 -17.18 -9.31
CA ARG A 24 -8.78 -17.98 -10.13
C ARG A 24 -9.07 -19.49 -10.12
N ASN A 25 -9.60 -20.03 -9.01
CA ASN A 25 -9.83 -21.47 -8.85
C ASN A 25 -11.30 -21.90 -9.07
N GLY A 26 -12.16 -21.02 -9.58
CA GLY A 26 -13.42 -21.37 -10.23
C GLY A 26 -14.71 -21.00 -9.48
N ARG A 27 -15.64 -20.38 -10.21
CA ARG A 27 -17.06 -20.75 -10.26
C ARG A 27 -17.57 -20.50 -11.68
N SER A 28 -17.76 -21.57 -12.43
CA SER A 28 -18.22 -21.61 -13.82
C SER A 28 -19.74 -21.36 -13.96
N LEU A 29 -20.27 -20.31 -13.33
CA LEU A 29 -21.71 -20.01 -13.34
C LEU A 29 -22.04 -18.68 -14.04
N GLY A 30 -21.54 -18.52 -15.26
CA GLY A 30 -21.96 -17.42 -16.12
C GLY A 30 -21.16 -17.37 -17.41
N LEU A 31 -21.84 -17.63 -18.53
CA LEU A 31 -21.68 -17.22 -19.93
C LEU A 31 -20.33 -16.64 -20.46
N VAL A 32 -19.21 -16.92 -19.82
CA VAL A 32 -17.87 -16.48 -20.23
C VAL A 32 -17.05 -17.75 -20.30
N THR A 33 -16.68 -18.08 -21.53
CA THR A 33 -15.97 -19.28 -21.94
C THR A 33 -14.86 -19.61 -20.94
N ASN A 34 -14.90 -20.82 -20.38
CA ASN A 34 -13.78 -21.40 -19.65
C ASN A 34 -12.60 -21.48 -20.63
N SER A 35 -11.80 -20.43 -20.74
CA SER A 35 -10.52 -20.52 -21.42
C SER A 35 -9.66 -21.42 -20.54
N ASN A 36 -9.42 -22.64 -21.01
CA ASN A 36 -8.49 -23.61 -20.42
C ASN A 36 -7.03 -23.12 -20.42
N PHE A 37 -6.82 -21.81 -20.58
CA PHE A 37 -5.53 -21.15 -20.57
C PHE A 37 -5.07 -21.04 -19.12
N LYS A 38 -4.52 -22.14 -18.59
CA LYS A 38 -3.74 -22.10 -17.36
C LYS A 38 -2.73 -20.97 -17.55
N THR A 39 -2.75 -19.99 -16.66
CA THR A 39 -1.73 -18.95 -16.65
C THR A 39 -0.37 -19.65 -16.50
N GLU A 40 0.39 -19.76 -17.59
CA GLU A 40 1.69 -20.45 -17.66
C GLU A 40 2.81 -19.67 -16.92
N TYR A 41 2.44 -18.90 -15.90
CA TYR A 41 3.40 -18.15 -15.13
C TYR A 41 3.91 -19.05 -14.00
N ASN A 42 5.02 -19.73 -14.26
CA ASN A 42 5.81 -20.41 -13.25
C ASN A 42 6.45 -19.36 -12.33
N LEU A 43 5.68 -18.85 -11.37
CA LEU A 43 6.20 -18.02 -10.30
C LEU A 43 7.18 -18.88 -9.49
N PRO A 44 8.46 -18.48 -9.34
CA PRO A 44 9.35 -19.17 -8.43
C PRO A 44 8.73 -19.12 -7.03
N LYS A 45 8.67 -20.27 -6.35
CA LYS A 45 8.18 -20.32 -4.96
C LYS A 45 9.14 -19.50 -4.11
N ALA A 46 8.63 -18.44 -3.48
CA ALA A 46 9.43 -17.62 -2.58
C ALA A 46 9.98 -18.48 -1.44
N THR A 47 11.28 -18.37 -1.18
CA THR A 47 11.89 -19.04 -0.02
C THR A 47 11.51 -18.30 1.27
N PRO A 48 11.56 -18.97 2.44
CA PRO A 48 11.35 -18.28 3.72
C PRO A 48 12.36 -17.14 3.95
N GLU A 49 13.57 -17.25 3.41
CA GLU A 49 14.60 -16.23 3.48
C GLU A 49 14.22 -14.99 2.65
N ASP A 50 13.67 -15.19 1.45
CA ASP A 50 13.18 -14.09 0.60
C ASP A 50 12.06 -13.31 1.29
N ILE A 51 11.14 -14.02 1.95
CA ILE A 51 10.03 -13.41 2.71
C ILE A 51 10.60 -12.58 3.87
N LYS A 52 11.59 -13.11 4.60
CA LYS A 52 12.24 -12.40 5.71
C LYS A 52 12.99 -11.15 5.22
N ARG A 53 13.72 -11.27 4.10
CA ARG A 53 14.42 -10.15 3.46
C ARG A 53 13.45 -9.06 3.01
N LEU A 54 12.34 -9.44 2.38
CA LEU A 54 11.30 -8.51 1.94
C LEU A 54 10.65 -7.79 3.12
N ARG A 55 10.29 -8.52 4.18
CA ARG A 55 9.75 -7.93 5.42
C ARG A 55 10.70 -6.88 5.99
N ASN A 56 11.98 -7.20 6.10
CA ASN A 56 12.97 -6.28 6.66
C ASN A 56 13.12 -5.02 5.81
N LYS A 57 13.15 -5.16 4.48
CA LYS A 57 13.19 -4.02 3.55
C LYS A 57 11.96 -3.12 3.70
N LEU A 58 10.75 -3.70 3.72
CA LEU A 58 9.51 -2.94 3.87
C LEU A 58 9.47 -2.17 5.20
N GLN A 59 9.92 -2.77 6.30
CA GLN A 59 10.00 -2.10 7.59
C GLN A 59 11.00 -0.93 7.58
N GLN A 60 12.14 -1.10 6.92
CA GLN A 60 13.15 -0.05 6.79
C GLN A 60 12.61 1.13 5.97
N GLU A 61 11.98 0.87 4.83
CA GLU A 61 11.39 1.91 3.98
C GLU A 61 10.28 2.67 4.71
N GLN A 62 9.41 1.96 5.44
CA GLN A 62 8.37 2.60 6.26
C GLN A 62 8.95 3.51 7.34
N ARG A 63 10.04 3.11 8.01
CA ARG A 63 10.71 3.96 9.01
C ARG A 63 11.26 5.23 8.38
N LEU A 64 11.94 5.10 7.23
CA LEU A 64 12.50 6.25 6.51
C LEU A 64 11.41 7.21 6.04
N SER A 65 10.31 6.69 5.48
CA SER A 65 9.18 7.51 5.05
C SER A 65 8.53 8.25 6.22
N ARG A 66 8.36 7.60 7.38
CA ARG A 66 7.84 8.27 8.59
C ARG A 66 8.74 9.41 9.05
N ILE A 67 10.06 9.18 9.10
CA ILE A 67 11.02 10.22 9.50
C ILE A 67 10.93 11.42 8.55
N LYS A 68 10.91 11.18 7.24
CA LYS A 68 10.77 12.24 6.23
C LYS A 68 9.47 13.03 6.42
N SER A 69 8.35 12.34 6.64
CA SER A 69 7.05 13.00 6.90
C SER A 69 7.06 13.85 8.17
N VAL A 70 7.68 13.37 9.25
CA VAL A 70 7.77 14.13 10.51
C VAL A 70 8.65 15.37 10.35
N ILE A 71 9.79 15.25 9.67
CA ILE A 71 10.67 16.40 9.39
C ILE A 71 9.93 17.46 8.56
N LEU A 72 9.26 17.05 7.49
CA LEU A 72 8.48 17.95 6.65
C LEU A 72 7.40 18.67 7.46
N PHE A 73 6.68 17.91 8.31
CA PHE A 73 5.65 18.47 9.18
C PHE A 73 6.22 19.52 10.14
N LEU A 74 7.36 19.23 10.78
CA LEU A 74 8.02 20.18 11.69
C LEU A 74 8.45 21.46 10.97
N VAL A 75 9.03 21.36 9.78
CA VAL A 75 9.43 22.53 8.98
C VAL A 75 8.22 23.41 8.67
N ILE A 76 7.13 22.81 8.18
CA ILE A 76 5.90 23.54 7.88
C ILE A 76 5.32 24.18 9.14
N PHE A 77 5.35 23.46 10.27
CA PHE A 77 4.83 23.95 11.54
C PHE A 77 5.61 25.17 12.05
N ILE A 78 6.94 25.14 11.98
CA ILE A 78 7.79 26.28 12.35
C ILE A 78 7.52 27.48 11.44
N LEU A 79 7.39 27.27 10.13
CA LEU A 79 7.06 28.33 9.18
C LEU A 79 5.71 28.98 9.49
N LEU A 80 4.70 28.18 9.84
CA LEU A 80 3.39 28.69 10.23
C LEU A 80 3.45 29.54 11.51
N ILE A 81 4.21 29.10 12.52
CA ILE A 81 4.41 29.88 13.75
C ILE A 81 5.12 31.19 13.45
N ALA A 82 6.19 31.17 12.65
CA ALA A 82 6.92 32.37 12.26
C ALA A 82 6.02 33.37 11.52
N LEU A 83 5.17 32.88 10.62
CA LEU A 83 4.21 33.71 9.89
C LEU A 83 3.18 34.33 10.82
N LEU A 84 2.66 33.58 11.80
CA LEU A 84 1.72 34.11 12.80
C LEU A 84 2.35 35.21 13.67
N ILE A 85 3.61 35.03 14.08
CA ILE A 85 4.33 36.06 14.85
C ILE A 85 4.53 37.32 14.01
N PHE A 86 4.93 37.16 12.74
CA PHE A 86 5.12 38.29 11.83
C PHE A 86 3.81 39.04 11.56
N LEU A 87 2.67 38.35 11.47
CA LEU A 87 1.37 38.99 11.21
C LEU A 87 0.80 39.69 12.45
N ASN A 88 1.15 39.21 13.66
CA ASN A 88 0.66 39.77 14.92
C ASN A 88 1.53 40.92 15.47
N ASN A 89 2.69 41.16 14.87
CA ASN A 89 3.62 42.22 15.24
C ASN A 89 3.66 43.31 14.17
#